data_AF-A0A563UHY1-F1
#
_entry.id   AF-A0A563UHY1-F1
#
_cell.length_a   1.000
_cell.length_b   1.000
_cell.length_c   1.000
_cell.angle_alpha   90.00
_cell.angle_beta   90.00
_cell.angle_gamma   90.00
#
_symmetry.space_group_name_H-M   'P 1'
#
loop_
_entity.id
_entity.type
_entity.pdbx_description
1 polymer ?
#
loop_
_entity_poly.entity_id
_entity_poly.type
_entity_poly.pdbx_seq_one_letter_code
_entity_poly.pdbx_strand_id
1 'polypeptide(L)'
;MKKYLLGISFIISVVLFTAFTNSDNNASFKNEFLSLINDTRTKGCKCGSTYYPPAPPLVWNDDLEKAAEGHARDMAKKNYFSHDSKDGRSMSSRIITAGYIFKGFKSFAVGENIAFGQTSIAEVTAGWFKSEGHCKNLMNPTFKEVGVAEKNKYWVQDFGGRESFSPEQQKLIKAGKYKLIQKSSL
;
A
#
# COMPACT_ATOMS: atom_id res chain seq x y z
N MET A 1 47.78 12.97 -59.59
CA MET A 1 47.79 11.87 -58.59
C MET A 1 48.35 12.39 -57.27
N LYS A 2 47.48 12.75 -56.33
CA LYS A 2 47.72 12.77 -54.86
C LYS A 2 46.35 12.95 -54.21
N LYS A 3 46.05 12.09 -53.24
CA LYS A 3 44.74 11.81 -52.67
C LYS A 3 44.62 12.45 -51.27
N TYR A 4 43.36 12.65 -50.85
CA TYR A 4 42.85 12.73 -49.47
C TYR A 4 43.11 14.05 -48.69
N LEU A 5 42.25 14.51 -47.76
CA LEU A 5 41.18 13.87 -46.99
C LEU A 5 40.14 14.92 -46.53
N LEU A 6 38.89 14.47 -46.40
CA LEU A 6 37.75 15.14 -45.78
C LEU A 6 38.01 15.47 -44.30
N GLY A 7 37.43 16.58 -43.83
CA GLY A 7 37.16 16.84 -42.42
C GLY A 7 35.70 17.19 -42.21
N ILE A 8 34.84 16.19 -42.03
CA ILE A 8 33.45 16.39 -41.58
C ILE A 8 33.48 16.42 -40.06
N SER A 9 33.23 17.59 -39.49
CA SER A 9 33.03 17.77 -38.05
C SER A 9 31.69 17.14 -37.67
N PHE A 10 31.74 16.00 -36.98
CA PHE A 10 30.55 15.34 -36.45
C PHE A 10 30.34 15.83 -35.01
N ILE A 11 29.46 16.81 -34.84
CA ILE A 11 28.98 17.24 -33.53
C ILE A 11 28.05 16.13 -33.01
N ILE A 12 28.58 15.28 -32.12
CA ILE A 12 27.77 14.33 -31.35
C ILE A 12 27.06 15.14 -30.27
N SER A 13 25.86 15.64 -30.55
CA SER A 13 24.92 16.02 -29.50
C SER A 13 24.41 14.75 -28.83
N VAL A 14 25.01 14.39 -27.69
CA VAL A 14 24.45 13.38 -26.79
C VAL A 14 23.22 13.98 -26.12
N VAL A 15 22.05 13.70 -26.69
CA VAL A 15 20.76 13.95 -26.02
C VAL A 15 20.52 12.79 -25.07
N LEU A 16 20.86 12.97 -23.80
CA LEU A 16 20.51 12.05 -22.71
C LEU A 16 19.02 12.26 -22.37
N PHE A 17 18.13 11.50 -23.00
CA PHE A 17 16.69 11.58 -22.73
C PHE A 17 16.33 10.64 -21.55
N THR A 18 16.26 11.24 -20.36
CA THR A 18 15.34 11.01 -19.23
C THR A 18 14.75 9.61 -18.98
N ALA A 19 15.23 8.94 -17.93
CA ALA A 19 14.48 7.91 -17.19
C ALA A 19 14.22 8.29 -15.70
N PHE A 20 14.59 9.50 -15.29
CA PHE A 20 14.58 9.93 -13.88
C PHE A 20 13.21 10.38 -13.34
N THR A 21 12.18 10.55 -14.17
CA THR A 21 10.91 11.16 -13.70
C THR A 21 9.93 10.17 -13.04
N ASN A 22 9.95 8.88 -13.42
CA ASN A 22 8.95 7.92 -12.95
C ASN A 22 9.24 7.37 -11.53
N SER A 23 10.51 7.20 -11.16
CA SER A 23 10.88 6.79 -9.80
C SER A 23 10.55 7.89 -8.79
N ASP A 24 10.82 9.13 -9.16
CA ASP A 24 10.71 10.28 -8.27
C ASP A 24 9.24 10.62 -7.98
N ASN A 25 8.39 10.51 -9.00
CA ASN A 25 6.94 10.68 -8.84
C ASN A 25 6.32 9.59 -7.96
N ASN A 26 6.75 8.33 -8.10
CA ASN A 26 6.24 7.24 -7.26
C ASN A 26 6.71 7.40 -5.80
N ALA A 27 7.99 7.72 -5.58
CA ALA A 27 8.49 8.01 -4.25
C ALA A 27 7.75 9.19 -3.60
N SER A 28 7.47 10.25 -4.36
CA SER A 28 6.69 11.40 -3.88
C SER A 28 5.27 11.00 -3.46
N PHE A 29 4.58 10.19 -4.27
CA PHE A 29 3.24 9.69 -3.97
C PHE A 29 3.19 8.88 -2.66
N LYS A 30 4.10 7.92 -2.50
CA LYS A 30 4.18 7.08 -1.28
C LYS A 30 4.47 7.92 -0.04
N ASN A 31 5.42 8.84 -0.15
CA ASN A 31 5.82 9.70 0.96
C ASN A 31 4.70 10.65 1.40
N GLU A 32 3.95 11.22 0.46
CA GLU A 32 2.82 12.10 0.77
C GLU A 32 1.72 11.36 1.56
N PHE A 33 1.30 10.18 1.10
CA PHE A 33 0.33 9.35 1.81
C PHE A 33 0.81 8.97 3.21
N LEU A 34 2.03 8.45 3.32
CA LEU A 34 2.60 8.08 4.61
C LEU A 34 2.70 9.28 5.55
N SER A 35 3.08 10.46 5.04
CA SER A 35 3.17 11.67 5.83
C SER A 35 1.81 12.05 6.43
N LEU A 36 0.77 12.15 5.61
CA LEU A 36 -0.57 12.55 6.08
C LEU A 36 -1.18 11.55 7.06
N ILE A 37 -1.05 10.24 6.75
CA ILE A 37 -1.60 9.19 7.61
C ILE A 37 -0.84 9.13 8.93
N ASN A 38 0.50 9.15 8.89
CA ASN A 38 1.32 8.98 10.09
C ASN A 38 1.32 10.23 10.96
N ASP A 39 1.18 11.44 10.40
CA ASP A 39 1.00 12.66 11.19
C ASP A 39 -0.22 12.55 12.11
N THR A 40 -1.33 12.02 11.59
CA THR A 40 -2.54 11.80 12.39
C THR A 40 -2.38 10.61 13.34
N ARG A 41 -1.87 9.47 12.85
CA ARG A 41 -1.72 8.25 13.67
C ARG A 41 -0.84 8.50 14.89
N THR A 42 0.26 9.22 14.76
CA THR A 42 1.20 9.46 15.86
C THR A 42 0.65 10.44 16.91
N LYS A 43 -0.37 11.23 16.58
CA LYS A 43 -1.06 12.14 17.51
C LYS A 43 -2.32 11.54 18.15
N GLY A 44 -2.94 10.57 17.49
CA GLY A 44 -4.28 10.10 17.84
C GLY A 44 -5.37 11.05 17.32
N CYS A 45 -6.58 10.55 17.18
CA CYS A 45 -7.72 11.35 16.70
C CYS A 45 -9.06 10.79 17.16
N LYS A 46 -10.14 11.53 16.93
CA LYS A 46 -11.50 11.00 17.07
C LYS A 46 -11.95 10.41 15.74
N CYS A 47 -12.44 9.17 15.79
CA CYS A 47 -13.15 8.51 14.70
C CYS A 47 -14.63 8.44 15.08
N GLY A 48 -15.45 9.34 14.50
CA GLY A 48 -16.81 9.56 14.98
C GLY A 48 -16.82 10.05 16.43
N SER A 49 -17.55 9.35 17.30
CA SER A 49 -17.59 9.64 18.74
C SER A 49 -16.44 9.02 19.54
N THR A 50 -15.67 8.09 18.96
CA THR A 50 -14.65 7.31 19.67
C THR A 50 -13.27 7.95 19.52
N TYR A 51 -12.57 8.18 20.64
CA TYR A 51 -11.17 8.59 20.61
C TYR A 51 -10.26 7.37 20.43
N TYR A 52 -9.36 7.45 19.45
CA TYR A 52 -8.28 6.51 19.25
C TYR A 52 -6.96 7.14 19.71
N PRO A 53 -6.21 6.47 20.62
CA PRO A 53 -4.91 6.98 21.06
C PRO A 53 -3.89 6.93 19.91
N PRO A 54 -2.70 7.54 20.10
CA PRO A 54 -1.59 7.38 19.16
C PRO A 54 -1.34 5.91 18.77
N ALA A 55 -1.20 5.68 17.47
CA ALA A 55 -0.86 4.40 16.88
C ALA A 55 0.54 4.47 16.23
N PRO A 56 1.31 3.37 16.20
CA PRO A 56 2.59 3.33 15.49
C PRO A 56 2.44 3.75 14.02
N PRO A 57 3.44 4.41 13.44
CA PRO A 57 3.41 4.78 12.03
C PRO A 57 3.32 3.52 11.16
N LEU A 58 2.57 3.62 10.07
CA LEU A 58 2.54 2.63 9.01
C LEU A 58 3.78 2.77 8.14
N VAL A 59 4.24 1.66 7.59
CA VAL A 59 5.24 1.62 6.51
C VAL A 59 4.59 1.20 5.21
N TRP A 60 5.15 1.63 4.07
CA TRP A 60 4.65 1.20 2.78
C TRP A 60 4.94 -0.28 2.52
N ASN A 61 4.02 -0.98 1.87
CA ASN A 61 4.20 -2.35 1.40
C ASN A 61 3.72 -2.50 -0.04
N ASP A 62 4.61 -2.96 -0.92
CA ASP A 62 4.36 -3.03 -2.36
C ASP A 62 3.37 -4.16 -2.74
N ASP A 63 3.24 -5.22 -1.95
CA ASP A 63 2.22 -6.26 -2.17
C ASP A 63 0.80 -5.71 -1.90
N LEU A 64 0.66 -4.89 -0.86
CA LEU A 64 -0.61 -4.20 -0.56
C LEU A 64 -0.94 -3.16 -1.65
N GLU A 65 0.05 -2.40 -2.12
CA GLU A 65 -0.14 -1.46 -3.23
C GLU A 65 -0.60 -2.18 -4.50
N LYS A 66 -0.01 -3.33 -4.81
CA LYS A 66 -0.39 -4.15 -5.96
C LYS A 66 -1.83 -4.66 -5.85
N ALA A 67 -2.28 -5.07 -4.66
CA ALA A 67 -3.67 -5.43 -4.43
C ALA A 67 -4.62 -4.24 -4.62
N ALA A 68 -4.28 -3.10 -4.03
CA ALA A 68 -5.03 -1.86 -4.15
C ALA A 68 -5.16 -1.41 -5.62
N GLU A 69 -4.06 -1.43 -6.37
CA GLU A 69 -4.03 -1.07 -7.78
C GLU A 69 -4.91 -2.01 -8.62
N GLY A 70 -4.83 -3.31 -8.36
CA GLY A 70 -5.65 -4.31 -9.02
C GLY A 70 -7.14 -4.05 -8.82
N HIS A 71 -7.55 -3.70 -7.60
CA HIS A 71 -8.96 -3.44 -7.28
C HIS A 71 -9.45 -2.09 -7.81
N ALA A 72 -8.64 -1.04 -7.70
CA ALA A 72 -8.95 0.28 -8.29
C ALA A 72 -9.17 0.16 -9.81
N ARG A 73 -8.29 -0.58 -10.51
CA ARG A 73 -8.44 -0.87 -11.94
C ARG A 73 -9.69 -1.69 -12.26
N ASP A 74 -10.04 -2.66 -11.42
CA ASP A 74 -11.24 -3.48 -11.62
C ASP A 74 -12.52 -2.64 -11.49
N MET A 75 -12.62 -1.84 -10.42
CA MET A 75 -13.72 -0.89 -10.19
C MET A 75 -13.86 0.12 -11.34
N ALA A 76 -12.74 0.72 -11.76
CA ALA A 76 -12.70 1.65 -12.87
C ALA A 76 -13.12 1.02 -14.21
N LYS A 77 -12.63 -0.19 -14.51
CA LYS A 77 -12.91 -0.88 -15.78
C LYS A 77 -14.37 -1.35 -15.87
N LYS A 78 -14.94 -1.80 -14.75
CA LYS A 78 -16.29 -2.41 -14.70
C LYS A 78 -17.35 -1.47 -14.12
N ASN A 79 -16.99 -0.20 -13.93
CA ASN A 79 -17.83 0.89 -13.43
C ASN A 79 -18.67 0.48 -12.20
N TYR A 80 -18.01 0.16 -11.09
CA TYR A 80 -18.66 -0.19 -9.83
C TYR A 80 -17.84 0.25 -8.62
N PHE A 81 -18.48 0.31 -7.46
CA PHE A 81 -17.85 0.71 -6.21
C PHE A 81 -18.24 -0.27 -5.09
N SER A 82 -17.32 -1.14 -4.68
CA SER A 82 -17.56 -2.20 -3.71
C SER A 82 -16.23 -2.73 -3.16
N HIS A 83 -16.24 -3.22 -1.91
CA HIS A 83 -15.11 -3.97 -1.34
C HIS A 83 -14.93 -5.33 -2.01
N ASP A 84 -16.01 -5.97 -2.45
CA ASP A 84 -15.95 -7.25 -3.17
C ASP A 84 -15.91 -7.02 -4.67
N SER A 85 -15.03 -7.78 -5.33
CA SER A 85 -14.94 -7.78 -6.78
C SER A 85 -16.16 -8.48 -7.40
N LYS A 86 -16.59 -8.03 -8.59
CA LYS A 86 -17.74 -8.65 -9.30
C LYS A 86 -17.56 -10.14 -9.65
N ASP A 87 -16.33 -10.64 -9.61
CA ASP A 87 -16.01 -12.07 -9.79
C ASP A 87 -15.96 -12.86 -8.48
N GLY A 88 -16.41 -12.26 -7.36
CA GLY A 88 -16.53 -12.90 -6.06
C GLY A 88 -15.27 -12.87 -5.19
N ARG A 89 -14.16 -12.29 -5.66
CA ARG A 89 -12.96 -12.12 -4.83
C ARG A 89 -13.19 -11.04 -3.76
N SER A 90 -12.99 -11.43 -2.51
CA SER A 90 -12.92 -10.50 -1.37
C SER A 90 -11.61 -9.71 -1.35
N MET A 91 -11.58 -8.65 -0.54
CA MET A 91 -10.35 -7.92 -0.20
C MET A 91 -9.22 -8.83 0.25
N SER A 92 -9.48 -9.75 1.19
CA SER A 92 -8.46 -10.66 1.71
C SER A 92 -7.92 -11.60 0.63
N SER A 93 -8.79 -12.08 -0.27
CA SER A 93 -8.38 -12.89 -1.42
C SER A 93 -7.46 -12.12 -2.36
N ARG A 94 -7.77 -10.85 -2.66
CA ARG A 94 -6.91 -10.00 -3.51
C ARG A 94 -5.56 -9.72 -2.87
N ILE A 95 -5.52 -9.38 -1.59
CA ILE A 95 -4.29 -9.12 -0.84
C ILE A 95 -3.38 -10.37 -0.80
N ILE A 96 -3.95 -11.54 -0.52
CA ILE A 96 -3.20 -12.81 -0.52
C ILE A 96 -2.66 -13.13 -1.92
N THR A 97 -3.48 -12.92 -2.96
CA THR A 97 -3.09 -13.15 -4.36
C THR A 97 -1.97 -12.21 -4.81
N ALA A 98 -1.93 -10.99 -4.26
CA ALA A 98 -0.89 -10.01 -4.58
C ALA A 98 0.49 -10.40 -4.04
N GLY A 99 0.54 -11.12 -2.90
CA GLY A 99 1.78 -11.61 -2.28
C GLY A 99 1.80 -11.49 -0.74
N TYR A 100 0.85 -10.75 -0.16
CA TYR A 100 0.80 -10.49 1.27
C TYR A 100 0.20 -11.68 2.04
N ILE A 101 1.05 -12.64 2.40
CA ILE A 101 0.65 -13.92 3.01
C ILE A 101 1.04 -14.05 4.48
N PHE A 102 0.33 -14.92 5.21
CA PHE A 102 0.57 -15.24 6.63
C PHE A 102 1.84 -16.07 6.89
N LYS A 103 2.33 -16.82 5.90
CA LYS A 103 3.38 -17.83 6.11
C LYS A 103 4.62 -17.23 6.80
N GLY A 104 4.96 -17.78 7.97
CA GLY A 104 6.13 -17.37 8.75
C GLY A 104 5.87 -16.27 9.78
N PHE A 105 4.62 -15.80 9.91
CA PHE A 105 4.23 -14.79 10.89
C PHE A 105 3.43 -15.38 12.05
N LYS A 106 3.49 -14.70 13.19
CA LYS A 106 2.78 -15.01 14.43
C LYS A 106 1.33 -14.55 14.38
N SER A 107 1.06 -13.43 13.71
CA SER A 107 -0.27 -12.88 13.51
C SER A 107 -0.43 -12.30 12.12
N PHE A 108 -1.69 -12.20 11.67
CA PHE A 108 -2.07 -11.69 10.36
C PHE A 108 -3.38 -10.93 10.48
N ALA A 109 -3.41 -9.71 9.95
CA ALA A 109 -4.60 -8.89 9.82
C ALA A 109 -4.53 -8.13 8.50
N VAL A 110 -5.69 -7.93 7.88
CA VAL A 110 -5.85 -7.14 6.65
C VAL A 110 -7.10 -6.27 6.77
N GLY A 111 -7.12 -5.14 6.07
CA GLY A 111 -8.24 -4.20 6.04
C GLY A 111 -8.19 -3.36 4.77
N GLU A 112 -9.30 -2.71 4.42
CA GLU A 112 -9.39 -1.87 3.22
C GLU A 112 -10.25 -0.64 3.47
N ASN A 113 -9.81 0.49 2.93
CA ASN A 113 -10.62 1.68 2.71
C ASN A 113 -10.73 1.89 1.20
N ILE A 114 -11.93 2.26 0.73
CA ILE A 114 -12.16 2.67 -0.66
C ILE A 114 -12.78 4.06 -0.71
N ALA A 115 -12.51 4.81 -1.78
CA ALA A 115 -13.15 6.08 -2.04
C ALA A 115 -13.33 6.32 -3.53
N PHE A 116 -14.26 7.20 -3.89
CA PHE A 116 -14.52 7.57 -5.27
C PHE A 116 -14.78 9.06 -5.41
N GLY A 117 -14.16 9.67 -6.42
CA GLY A 117 -14.42 11.04 -6.85
C GLY A 117 -13.41 12.08 -6.35
N GLN A 118 -12.66 11.78 -5.28
CA GLN A 118 -11.61 12.67 -4.77
C GLN A 118 -10.50 12.83 -5.80
N THR A 119 -9.93 14.02 -5.85
CA THR A 119 -9.01 14.46 -6.90
C THR A 119 -7.57 14.61 -6.42
N SER A 120 -7.32 14.50 -5.12
CA SER A 120 -5.98 14.59 -4.52
C SER A 120 -5.83 13.66 -3.32
N ILE A 121 -4.56 13.39 -2.97
CA ILE A 121 -4.16 12.61 -1.79
C ILE A 121 -4.68 13.26 -0.51
N ALA A 122 -4.58 14.59 -0.40
CA ALA A 122 -5.10 15.34 0.74
C ALA A 122 -6.62 15.19 0.87
N GLU A 123 -7.37 15.30 -0.23
CA GLU A 123 -8.83 15.18 -0.23
C GLU A 123 -9.31 13.79 0.18
N VAL A 124 -8.71 12.73 -0.38
CA VAL A 124 -9.09 11.34 -0.05
C VAL A 124 -8.72 10.99 1.38
N THR A 125 -7.55 11.40 1.85
CA THR A 125 -7.10 11.13 3.23
C THR A 125 -7.98 11.84 4.25
N ALA A 126 -8.31 13.12 4.01
CA ALA A 126 -9.25 13.86 4.86
C ALA A 126 -10.65 13.21 4.85
N GLY A 127 -11.11 12.74 3.70
CA GLY A 127 -12.37 12.01 3.56
C GLY A 127 -12.41 10.71 4.38
N TRP A 128 -11.32 9.93 4.36
CA TRP A 128 -11.22 8.72 5.17
C TRP A 128 -11.19 9.02 6.67
N PHE A 129 -10.44 10.03 7.15
CA PHE A 129 -10.46 10.39 8.57
C PHE A 129 -11.81 10.95 9.04
N LYS A 130 -12.59 11.58 8.15
CA LYS A 130 -13.94 12.06 8.47
C LYS A 130 -14.98 10.94 8.55
N SER A 131 -14.78 9.83 7.84
CA SER A 131 -15.65 8.65 7.90
C SER A 131 -15.30 7.79 9.11
N GLU A 132 -16.25 7.52 9.99
CA GLU A 132 -16.00 6.73 11.20
C GLU A 132 -15.40 5.35 10.86
N GLY A 133 -15.99 4.61 9.92
CA GLY A 133 -15.49 3.28 9.53
C GLY A 133 -14.07 3.31 8.96
N HIS A 134 -13.78 4.26 8.07
CA HIS A 134 -12.46 4.38 7.46
C HIS A 134 -11.40 4.88 8.44
N CYS A 135 -11.77 5.81 9.33
CA CYS A 135 -10.92 6.30 10.40
C CYS A 135 -10.56 5.18 11.38
N LYS A 136 -11.50 4.27 11.71
CA LYS A 136 -11.22 3.10 12.54
C LYS A 136 -10.14 2.20 11.92
N ASN A 137 -10.16 2.00 10.60
CA ASN A 137 -9.09 1.29 9.91
C ASN A 137 -7.76 2.07 10.00
N LEU A 138 -7.78 3.35 9.66
CA LEU A 138 -6.60 4.23 9.72
C LEU A 138 -5.96 4.31 11.10
N MET A 139 -6.73 4.15 12.18
CA MET A 139 -6.25 4.23 13.56
C MET A 139 -6.08 2.86 14.24
N ASN A 140 -6.33 1.76 13.53
CA ASN A 140 -6.18 0.42 14.10
C ASN A 140 -4.69 0.12 14.36
N PRO A 141 -4.28 -0.14 15.62
CA PRO A 141 -2.88 -0.39 15.96
C PRO A 141 -2.38 -1.77 15.51
N THR A 142 -3.28 -2.67 15.09
CA THR A 142 -2.95 -3.98 14.52
C THR A 142 -2.26 -3.83 13.17
N PHE A 143 -2.64 -2.81 12.39
CA PHE A 143 -2.01 -2.53 11.11
C PHE A 143 -0.65 -1.84 11.30
N LYS A 144 0.32 -2.34 10.54
CA LYS A 144 1.73 -1.90 10.52
C LYS A 144 2.18 -1.47 9.13
N GLU A 145 1.50 -1.97 8.11
CA GLU A 145 1.84 -1.80 6.70
C GLU A 145 0.62 -1.24 5.95
N VAL A 146 0.86 -0.48 4.88
CA VAL A 146 -0.18 0.06 4.01
C VAL A 146 0.29 0.08 2.55
N GLY A 147 -0.65 -0.09 1.63
CA GLY A 147 -0.47 0.23 0.22
C GLY A 147 -1.70 0.97 -0.30
N VAL A 148 -1.49 1.97 -1.15
CA VAL A 148 -2.58 2.80 -1.70
C VAL A 148 -2.40 2.92 -3.20
N ALA A 149 -3.50 2.88 -3.94
CA ALA A 149 -3.50 3.13 -5.37
C ALA A 149 -4.75 3.90 -5.81
N GLU A 150 -4.63 4.54 -6.97
CA GLU A 150 -5.69 5.30 -7.61
C GLU A 150 -5.83 4.87 -9.07
N LYS A 151 -7.08 4.76 -9.53
CA LYS A 151 -7.38 4.66 -10.96
C LYS A 151 -8.70 5.32 -11.30
N ASN A 152 -8.70 6.32 -12.19
CA ASN A 152 -9.90 7.01 -12.66
C ASN A 152 -10.81 7.50 -11.51
N LYS A 153 -10.21 8.09 -10.47
CA LYS A 153 -10.78 8.54 -9.20
C LYS A 153 -11.28 7.43 -8.28
N TYR A 154 -11.02 6.16 -8.58
CA TYR A 154 -11.22 5.06 -7.63
C TYR A 154 -9.96 4.91 -6.79
N TRP A 155 -10.08 5.14 -5.49
CA TRP A 155 -9.01 5.01 -4.52
C TRP A 155 -9.19 3.73 -3.72
N VAL A 156 -8.11 2.99 -3.51
CA VAL A 156 -8.06 1.82 -2.64
C VAL A 156 -6.86 1.95 -1.72
N GLN A 157 -7.07 1.75 -0.43
CA GLN A 157 -6.05 1.71 0.60
C GLN A 157 -6.17 0.39 1.35
N ASP A 158 -5.20 -0.49 1.13
CA ASP A 158 -5.11 -1.79 1.77
C ASP A 158 -4.12 -1.73 2.94
N PHE A 159 -4.53 -2.30 4.07
CA PHE A 159 -3.74 -2.38 5.29
C PHE A 159 -3.28 -3.79 5.56
N GLY A 160 -2.10 -3.90 6.16
CA GLY A 160 -1.52 -5.16 6.60
C GLY A 160 -1.00 -5.07 8.03
N GLY A 161 -1.24 -6.13 8.80
CA GLY A 161 -0.65 -6.35 10.12
C GLY A 161 -0.03 -7.74 10.18
N ARG A 162 1.30 -7.81 10.07
CA ARG A 162 2.07 -9.04 10.25
C ARG A 162 3.07 -8.88 11.38
N GLU A 163 3.00 -9.76 12.38
CA GLU A 163 3.97 -9.81 13.48
C GLU A 163 4.92 -10.99 13.28
N SER A 164 6.22 -10.74 13.23
CA SER A 164 7.22 -11.79 13.14
C SER A 164 7.37 -12.52 14.48
N PHE A 165 7.70 -13.82 14.42
CA PHE A 165 8.18 -14.52 15.61
C PHE A 165 9.47 -13.87 16.13
N SER A 166 9.66 -13.83 17.44
CA SER A 166 10.92 -13.40 18.04
C SER A 166 12.07 -14.33 17.60
N PRO A 167 13.33 -13.86 17.63
CA PRO A 167 14.48 -14.73 17.30
C PRO A 167 14.52 -16.02 18.13
N GLU A 168 14.11 -15.96 19.39
CA GLU A 168 13.98 -17.13 20.26
C GLU A 168 12.86 -18.07 19.78
N GLN A 169 11.67 -17.53 19.48
CA GLN A 169 10.56 -18.32 18.94
C GLN A 169 10.94 -18.99 17.62
N GLN A 170 11.66 -18.28 16.75
CA GLN A 170 12.18 -18.86 15.50
C GLN A 170 13.15 -20.02 15.77
N LYS A 171 14.04 -19.91 16.77
CA LYS A 171 14.92 -21.03 17.17
C LYS A 171 14.11 -22.22 17.67
N LEU A 172 13.08 -21.98 18.49
CA LEU A 172 12.22 -23.04 19.01
C LEU A 172 11.38 -23.71 17.92
N ILE A 173 10.87 -22.94 16.94
CA ILE A 173 10.17 -23.47 15.76
C ILE A 173 11.11 -24.39 14.97
N LYS A 174 12.33 -23.94 14.67
CA LYS A 174 13.35 -24.75 13.96
C LYS A 174 13.70 -26.03 14.71
N ALA A 175 13.71 -25.99 16.04
CA ALA A 175 13.98 -27.15 16.89
C ALA A 175 12.76 -28.08 17.09
N GLY A 176 11.60 -27.78 16.50
CA GLY A 176 10.36 -28.54 16.72
C GLY A 176 9.77 -28.37 18.14
N LYS A 177 10.26 -27.39 18.90
CA LYS A 177 9.90 -27.12 20.31
C LYS A 177 8.82 -26.05 20.47
N TYR A 178 8.33 -25.48 19.37
CA TYR A 178 7.25 -24.51 19.35
C TYR A 178 6.15 -24.98 18.40
N LYS A 179 4.95 -25.27 18.93
CA LYS A 179 3.79 -25.65 18.13
C LYS A 179 2.95 -24.42 17.81
N LEU A 180 2.74 -24.17 16.52
CA LEU A 180 1.78 -23.18 16.06
C LEU A 180 0.37 -23.75 16.27
N ILE A 181 -0.35 -23.23 17.26
CA ILE A 181 -1.78 -23.52 17.39
C ILE A 181 -2.48 -22.56 16.43
N GLN A 182 -2.86 -23.06 15.26
CA GLN A 182 -3.67 -22.30 14.31
C GLN A 182 -5.06 -22.15 14.95
N LYS A 183 -5.33 -21.00 15.59
CA LYS A 183 -6.72 -20.63 15.88
C LYS A 183 -7.39 -20.38 14.53
N SER A 184 -8.26 -21.28 14.12
CA SER A 184 -9.17 -21.06 13.00
C SER A 184 -10.11 -19.91 13.37
N SER A 185 -9.82 -18.71 12.89
CA SER A 185 -10.74 -17.58 12.94
C SER A 185 -11.20 -17.33 11.50
N LEU A 186 -12.43 -17.77 11.21
CA LEU A 186 -13.23 -17.29 10.08
C LEU A 186 -13.80 -15.91 10.44
#